data_AF-A0A6I2FZW6-F1
#
_entry.id   AF-A0A6I2FZW6-F1
#
_cell.length_a   1.000
_cell.length_b   1.000
_cell.length_c   1.000
_cell.angle_alpha   90.00
_cell.angle_beta   90.00
_cell.angle_gamma   90.00
#
_symmetry.space_group_name_H-M   'P 1'
#
loop_
_entity.id
_entity.type
_entity.pdbx_description
1 polymer ?
#
loop_
_entity_poly.entity_id
_entity_poly.type
_entity_poly.pdbx_seq_one_letter_code
_entity_poly.pdbx_strand_id
1 'polypeptide(L)' 'MDGRRAVVAELLRRGIDRGELDPTRDVDYATDLIFGPFWYRLLADHAPLDPAAAPAHVARLLAGFQVDG' A
#
# COMPACT_ATOMS: atom_id res chain seq x y z
N MET A 1 0.08 -16.89 -0.24
CA MET A 1 0.35 -15.49 0.13
C MET A 1 0.21 -14.54 -1.06
N ASP A 2 0.37 -15.02 -2.30
CA ASP A 2 0.30 -14.18 -3.51
C ASP A 2 -1.07 -13.55 -3.82
N GLY A 3 -2.18 -14.15 -3.38
CA GLY A 3 -3.53 -13.66 -3.71
C GLY A 3 -3.81 -12.24 -3.20
N ARG A 4 -3.42 -11.91 -1.96
CA ARG A 4 -3.62 -10.55 -1.41
C ARG A 4 -2.70 -9.52 -2.08
N ARG A 5 -1.45 -9.92 -2.37
CA ARG A 5 -0.48 -9.08 -3.06
C ARG A 5 -0.95 -8.76 -4.49
N ALA A 6 -1.43 -9.76 -5.21
CA ALA A 6 -1.97 -9.61 -6.56
C ALA A 6 -3.21 -8.69 -6.61
N VAL A 7 -4.12 -8.81 -5.63
CA VAL A 7 -5.29 -7.92 -5.52
C VAL A 7 -4.86 -6.47 -5.32
N VAL A 8 -3.88 -6.20 -4.46
CA VAL A 8 -3.36 -4.85 -4.23
C VAL A 8 -2.68 -4.30 -5.48
N ALA A 9 -1.82 -5.08 -6.14
CA ALA A 9 -1.16 -4.68 -7.38
C ALA A 9 -2.17 -4.34 -8.49
N GLU A 10 -3.24 -5.13 -8.61
CA GLU A 10 -4.34 -4.87 -9.56
C GLU A 10 -5.08 -3.58 -9.26
N LEU A 11 -5.36 -3.28 -7.98
CA LEU A 11 -5.99 -2.01 -7.58
C LEU A 11 -5.11 -0.81 -7.94
N LEU A 12 -3.80 -0.91 -7.74
CA LEU A 12 -2.84 0.14 -8.10
C LEU A 12 -2.79 0.35 -9.62
N ARG A 13 -2.74 -0.72 -10.42
CA ARG A 13 -2.79 -0.63 -11.89
C ARG A 13 -4.06 0.07 -12.37
N ARG A 14 -5.22 -0.28 -11.81
CA ARG A 14 -6.48 0.41 -12.14
C ARG A 14 -6.46 1.89 -11.78
N GLY A 15 -5.76 2.29 -10.71
CA GLY A 15 -5.58 3.71 -10.36
C GLY A 15 -4.72 4.44 -11.40
N ILE A 16 -3.67 3.80 -11.90
CA ILE A 16 -2.85 4.31 -13.01
C ILE A 16 -3.71 4.46 -14.28
N ASP A 17 -4.48 3.44 -14.64
CA ASP A 17 -5.35 3.47 -15.84
C ASP A 17 -6.39 4.59 -15.79
N ARG A 18 -6.85 4.97 -14.58
CA ARG A 18 -7.77 6.10 -14.35
C ARG A 18 -7.07 7.46 -14.31
N GLY A 19 -5.73 7.51 -14.33
CA GLY A 19 -4.95 8.74 -14.16
C GLY A 19 -4.93 9.28 -12.73
N GLU A 20 -5.29 8.46 -11.74
CA GLU A 20 -5.28 8.83 -10.31
C GLU A 20 -3.90 8.63 -9.66
N LEU A 21 -3.07 7.78 -10.26
CA LEU A 21 -1.73 7.44 -9.78
C LEU A 21 -0.71 7.64 -10.90
N ASP A 22 0.51 8.02 -10.54
CA ASP A 22 1.62 8.22 -11.47
C ASP A 22 2.03 6.90 -12.15
N PRO A 23 1.97 6.81 -13.49
CA PRO A 23 2.29 5.59 -14.24
C PRO A 23 3.78 5.21 -14.18
N THR A 24 4.66 6.12 -13.76
CA THR A 24 6.10 5.86 -13.68
C THR A 24 6.50 5.13 -12.40
N ARG A 25 5.59 4.97 -11.43
CA ARG A 25 5.86 4.32 -10.15
C ARG A 25 5.83 2.79 -10.27
N ASP A 26 6.78 2.14 -9.62
CA ASP A 26 6.88 0.69 -9.53
C ASP A 26 5.73 0.12 -8.67
N VAL A 27 4.81 -0.60 -9.32
CA VAL A 27 3.64 -1.21 -8.69
C VAL A 27 4.02 -2.31 -7.70
N ASP A 28 5.07 -3.08 -7.98
CA ASP A 28 5.51 -4.15 -7.09
C ASP A 28 6.12 -3.55 -5.82
N TYR A 29 6.94 -2.52 -5.96
CA TYR A 29 7.48 -1.79 -4.81
C TYR A 29 6.40 -1.08 -3.99
N ALA A 30 5.43 -0.43 -4.65
CA ALA A 30 4.30 0.19 -3.97
C ALA A 30 3.45 -0.85 -3.21
N THR A 31 3.28 -2.03 -3.79
CA THR A 31 2.61 -3.16 -3.12
C THR A 31 3.40 -3.60 -1.89
N ASP A 32 4.72 -3.73 -1.99
CA ASP A 32 5.56 -4.13 -0.85
C ASP A 32 5.51 -3.12 0.29
N LEU A 33 5.43 -1.81 -0.02
CA LEU A 33 5.27 -0.77 0.99
C LEU A 33 3.94 -0.87 1.75
N ILE A 34 2.87 -1.36 1.11
CA ILE A 34 1.59 -1.64 1.79
C ILE A 34 1.76 -2.79 2.80
N PHE A 35 2.48 -3.85 2.44
CA PHE A 35 2.60 -5.05 3.29
C PHE A 35 3.73 -4.97 4.34
N GLY A 36 4.83 -4.29 4.04
CA GLY A 36 6.03 -4.25 4.87
C GLY A 36 5.77 -3.85 6.33
N PRO A 37 5.08 -2.72 6.60
CA PRO A 37 4.75 -2.30 7.96
C PRO A 37 3.87 -3.31 8.71
N PHE A 38 2.94 -3.98 8.01
CA PHE A 38 2.08 -5.00 8.64
C PHE A 38 2.88 -6.24 9.03
N TRP A 39 3.77 -6.70 8.15
CA TRP A 39 4.67 -7.82 8.46
C TRP A 39 5.63 -7.49 9.58
N TYR A 40 6.19 -6.28 9.60
CA TYR A 40 7.06 -5.83 10.69
C TYR A 40 6.32 -5.82 12.04
N ARG A 41 5.10 -5.29 12.09
CA ARG A 41 4.24 -5.32 13.30
C ARG A 41 3.95 -6.73 13.78
N LEU A 42 3.56 -7.61 12.85
CA LEU A 42 3.19 -8.98 13.17
C LEU A 42 4.40 -9.80 13.69
N LEU A 43 5.56 -9.66 13.04
CA LEU A 43 6.74 -10.47 13.35
C LEU A 43 7.52 -9.96 14.56
N ALA A 44 7.64 -8.64 14.71
CA ALA A 44 8.40 -8.04 15.80
C ALA A 44 7.56 -7.76 17.06
N ASP A 45 6.24 -8.00 17.01
CA ASP A 45 5.26 -7.62 18.03
C ASP A 45 5.43 -6.16 18.51
N HIS A 46 5.85 -5.28 17.59
CA HIS A 46 6.28 -3.94 17.96
C HIS A 46 5.08 -3.02 18.29
N ALA A 47 3.89 -3.35 17.77
CA ALA A 47 2.65 -2.59 17.92
C ALA A 47 1.43 -3.42 17.46
N PRO A 48 0.24 -3.16 18.02
CA PRO A 48 -0.98 -3.88 17.64
C PRO A 48 -1.36 -3.68 16.17
N LEU A 49 -1.92 -4.74 15.58
CA LEU A 49 -2.60 -4.72 14.29
C LEU A 49 -4.11 -4.61 14.52
N ASP A 50 -4.60 -3.37 14.56
CA ASP A 50 -6.03 -3.07 14.65
C ASP A 50 -6.63 -2.91 13.23
N PRO A 51 -7.60 -3.74 12.82
CA PRO A 51 -8.33 -3.57 11.57
C PRO A 51 -8.96 -2.17 11.41
N ALA A 52 -9.39 -1.54 12.51
CA ALA A 52 -9.97 -0.19 12.47
C ALA A 52 -8.94 0.88 12.05
N ALA A 53 -7.64 0.61 12.21
CA ALA A 53 -6.58 1.52 11.80
C ALA A 53 -6.22 1.40 10.30
N ALA A 54 -6.69 0.36 9.60
CA ALA A 54 -6.31 0.07 8.22
C ALA A 54 -6.56 1.25 7.25
N PRO A 55 -7.72 1.95 7.28
CA PRO A 55 -7.97 3.10 6.39
C PRO A 55 -6.95 4.22 6.59
N ALA A 56 -6.59 4.52 7.85
CA ALA A 56 -5.62 5.56 8.17
C ALA A 56 -4.20 5.18 7.71
N HIS A 57 -3.84 3.89 7.76
CA HIS A 57 -2.56 3.41 7.23
C HIS A 57 -2.46 3.58 5.72
N VAL A 58 -3.52 3.21 4.99
CA VAL A 58 -3.57 3.36 3.52
C VAL A 58 -3.54 4.84 3.13
N ALA A 59 -4.31 5.69 3.81
CA ALA A 59 -4.34 7.13 3.52
C ALA A 59 -2.96 7.78 3.68
N ARG A 60 -2.23 7.48 4.77
CA ARG A 60 -0.86 7.98 4.98
C ARG A 60 0.11 7.51 3.90
N LEU A 61 -0.02 6.25 3.50
CA LEU A 61 0.84 5.65 2.51
C LEU A 61 0.61 6.28 1.13
N LEU A 62 -0.65 6.47 0.74
CA LEU A 62 -1.02 7.18 -0.50
C LEU A 62 -0.56 8.64 -0.47
N ALA A 63 -0.72 9.34 0.64
CA ALA A 63 -0.23 10.72 0.78
C ALA A 63 1.29 10.82 0.60
N GLY A 64 2.06 9.84 1.10
CA GLY A 64 3.51 9.76 0.87
C GLY A 64 3.92 9.45 -0.58
N PHE A 65 2.98 9.02 -1.42
CA PHE A 65 3.17 8.80 -2.86
C PHE A 65 2.59 9.93 -3.73
N GLN A 66 1.94 10.95 -3.17
CA GLN A 66 1.51 12.10 -3.95
C GLN A 66 2.73 13.01 -4.20
N VAL A 67 2.90 13.45 -5.45
CA VAL A 67 3.91 14.45 -5.79
C VAL A 67 3.34 15.81 -5.40
N ASP A 68 4.11 16.63 -4.67
CA ASP A 68 3.77 18.04 -4.48
C ASP A 68 3.66 18.69 -5.87
N GLY A 69 2.50 19.28 -6.15
CA GLY A 69 2.30 20.16 -7.30
C GLY A 69 2.95 21.51 -7.07
#